data_AF-A0A968U3K8-F1
#
_entry.id   AF-A0A968U3K8-F1
#
_cell.length_a   1.000
_cell.length_b   1.000
_cell.length_c   1.000
_cell.angle_alpha   90.00
_cell.angle_beta   90.00
_cell.angle_gamma   90.00
#
_symmetry.space_group_name_H-M   'P 1'
#
loop_
_entity.id
_entity.type
_entity.pdbx_description
1 polymer ?
#
loop_
_entity_poly.entity_id
_entity_poly.type
_entity_poly.pdbx_seq_one_letter_code
_entity_poly.pdbx_strand_id
1 'polypeptide(L)'
;MSKYPLNLKVLNRQQAFNGFVFLLLALIIWVAYFQNFQQFSIYREDFTRVPLIMQWKWTQIWQYWLPFFEVIAVEEGRPLHTGLIYVFARLGVQFGGLPAMYIIAYFVNLVHVLLFHRLMQRSTQNAFFCTH
;
A
#
# COMPACT_ATOMS: atom_id res chain seq x y z
N MET A 1 17.45 -36.03 -28.41
CA MET A 1 17.58 -36.71 -27.11
C MET A 1 18.15 -35.71 -26.10
N SER A 2 17.29 -35.02 -25.34
CA SER A 2 17.72 -34.19 -24.20
C SER A 2 17.26 -34.89 -22.93
N LYS A 3 18.19 -35.60 -22.28
CA LYS A 3 17.97 -36.33 -21.02
C LYS A 3 18.29 -35.40 -19.86
N TYR A 4 17.35 -34.55 -19.49
CA TYR A 4 17.34 -33.97 -18.17
C TYR A 4 16.00 -34.37 -17.53
N PRO A 5 15.99 -35.26 -16.52
CA PRO A 5 14.79 -35.44 -15.73
C PRO A 5 14.55 -34.13 -15.00
N LEU A 6 13.58 -33.36 -15.48
CA LEU A 6 13.09 -32.17 -14.80
C LEU A 6 12.61 -32.65 -13.43
N ASN A 7 13.40 -32.41 -12.40
CA ASN A 7 13.12 -32.87 -11.05
C ASN A 7 11.96 -32.04 -10.50
N LEU A 8 10.74 -32.48 -10.82
CA LEU A 8 9.47 -31.84 -10.45
C LEU A 8 9.28 -31.70 -8.92
N LYS A 9 10.15 -32.30 -8.09
CA LYS A 9 10.13 -32.08 -6.64
C LYS A 9 10.66 -30.72 -6.21
N VAL A 10 11.39 -29.99 -7.06
CA VAL A 10 11.88 -28.64 -6.73
C VAL A 10 10.76 -27.58 -6.81
N LEU A 11 9.65 -27.88 -7.49
CA LEU A 11 8.55 -26.96 -7.75
C LEU A 11 7.49 -26.85 -6.63
N ASN A 12 7.67 -27.57 -5.51
CA ASN A 12 6.69 -27.55 -4.41
C ASN A 12 7.29 -27.01 -3.10
N ARG A 13 8.03 -25.90 -3.18
CA ARG A 13 8.30 -25.08 -2.00
C ARG A 13 7.16 -24.07 -1.88
N GLN A 14 6.00 -24.53 -1.38
CA GLN A 14 5.05 -23.62 -0.77
C GLN A 14 5.78 -22.95 0.39
N GLN A 15 6.32 -21.74 0.17
CA GLN A 15 6.80 -20.90 1.25
C GLN A 15 5.57 -20.57 2.10
N ALA A 16 5.39 -21.33 3.17
CA ALA A 16 4.39 -21.03 4.18
C ALA A 16 4.57 -19.58 4.64
N PHE A 17 3.45 -18.87 4.83
CA PHE A 17 3.47 -17.52 5.35
C PHE A 17 4.27 -17.48 6.66
N ASN A 18 5.44 -16.84 6.63
CA ASN A 18 6.28 -16.73 7.81
C ASN A 18 5.85 -15.49 8.59
N GLY A 19 5.00 -15.68 9.59
CA GLY A 19 4.50 -14.60 10.45
C GLY A 19 5.63 -13.80 11.11
N PHE A 20 6.77 -14.42 11.40
CA PHE A 20 7.94 -13.73 11.95
C PHE A 20 8.52 -12.70 10.96
N VAL A 21 8.65 -13.06 9.68
CA VAL A 21 9.11 -12.13 8.64
C VAL A 21 8.14 -10.97 8.49
N PHE A 22 6.84 -11.24 8.55
CA PHE A 22 5.83 -10.18 8.49
C PHE A 22 5.92 -9.23 9.70
N LEU A 23 6.10 -9.76 10.91
CA LEU A 23 6.28 -8.95 12.11
C LEU A 23 7.55 -8.08 12.03
N LEU A 24 8.66 -8.64 11.53
CA LEU A 24 9.89 -7.87 11.31
C LEU A 24 9.66 -6.74 10.31
N LEU A 25 9.02 -7.02 9.17
CA LEU A 25 8.67 -5.99 8.19
C LEU A 25 7.77 -4.91 8.80
N ALA A 26 6.78 -5.32 9.59
CA ALA A 26 5.88 -4.39 10.26
C ALA A 26 6.60 -3.47 11.25
N LEU A 27 7.55 -4.00 12.00
CA LEU A 27 8.38 -3.24 12.94
C LEU A 27 9.33 -2.30 12.20
N ILE A 28 9.97 -2.76 11.12
CA ILE A 28 10.86 -1.94 10.29
C ILE A 28 10.10 -0.73 9.73
N ILE A 29 8.90 -0.94 9.17
CA ILE A 29 8.08 0.16 8.64
C ILE A 29 7.73 1.14 9.76
N TRP A 30 7.34 0.63 10.93
CA TRP A 30 6.99 1.47 12.07
C TRP A 30 8.16 2.35 12.52
N VAL A 31 9.33 1.74 12.76
CA VAL A 31 10.50 2.46 13.25
C VAL A 31 11.05 3.42 12.19
N ALA A 32 11.09 3.02 10.92
CA ALA A 32 11.65 3.84 9.85
C ALA A 32 10.80 5.08 9.54
N TYR A 33 9.47 4.94 9.54
CA TYR A 33 8.57 5.99 9.03
C TYR A 33 7.62 6.59 10.06
N PHE A 34 7.26 5.85 11.12
CA PHE A 34 6.13 6.22 11.98
C PHE A 34 6.48 6.38 13.47
N GLN A 35 7.70 6.11 13.91
CA GLN A 35 8.07 6.21 15.34
C GLN A 35 7.77 7.59 15.96
N ASN A 36 7.89 8.67 15.17
CA ASN A 36 7.67 10.05 15.63
C ASN A 36 6.35 10.64 15.09
N PHE A 37 5.36 9.81 14.75
CA PHE A 37 4.12 10.25 14.10
C PHE A 37 3.34 11.34 14.83
N GLN A 38 3.48 11.45 16.16
CA GLN A 38 2.84 12.52 16.94
C GLN A 38 3.56 13.87 16.83
N GLN A 39 4.85 13.86 16.47
CA GLN A 39 5.65 15.06 16.31
C GLN A 39 5.64 15.57 14.86
N PHE A 40 5.17 14.76 13.91
CA PHE A 40 5.10 15.16 12.52
C PHE A 40 3.92 16.10 12.27
N SER A 41 4.24 17.24 11.66
CA SER A 41 3.28 18.08 10.97
C SER A 41 3.08 17.59 9.54
N ILE A 42 2.13 18.21 8.84
CA ILE A 42 1.86 17.95 7.42
C ILE A 42 3.16 18.09 6.61
N TYR A 43 3.44 17.10 5.75
CA TYR A 43 4.58 17.15 4.84
C TYR A 43 4.37 18.24 3.78
N ARG A 44 5.45 18.82 3.26
CA ARG A 44 5.41 19.89 2.24
C ARG A 44 4.46 19.56 1.08
N GLU A 45 4.52 18.32 0.63
CA GLU A 45 3.75 17.80 -0.51
C GLU A 45 2.25 17.66 -0.22
N ASP A 46 1.89 17.55 1.06
CA ASP A 46 0.52 17.34 1.54
C ASP A 46 -0.18 18.63 1.97
N PHE A 47 0.54 19.76 2.05
CA PHE A 47 -0.02 21.04 2.49
C PHE A 47 -1.18 21.53 1.64
N THR A 48 -1.25 21.15 0.36
CA THR A 48 -2.35 21.55 -0.53
C THR A 48 -3.56 20.64 -0.44
N ARG A 49 -3.41 19.42 0.10
CA ARG A 49 -4.44 18.37 0.08
C ARG A 49 -5.01 18.10 1.47
N VAL A 50 -4.16 17.87 2.47
CA VAL A 50 -4.60 17.45 3.81
C VAL A 50 -5.45 18.52 4.52
N PRO A 51 -5.08 19.82 4.55
CA PRO A 51 -5.93 20.84 5.17
C PRO A 51 -7.30 20.99 4.51
N LEU A 52 -7.35 20.84 3.20
CA LEU A 52 -8.59 20.87 2.42
C LEU A 52 -9.51 19.70 2.82
N ILE A 53 -8.96 18.48 2.88
CA ILE A 53 -9.70 17.28 3.29
C ILE A 53 -10.18 17.35 4.73
N MET A 54 -9.42 17.98 5.62
CA MET A 54 -9.82 18.19 7.02
C MET A 54 -11.13 18.97 7.14
N GLN A 55 -11.43 19.84 6.17
CA GLN A 55 -12.64 20.65 6.13
C GLN A 55 -13.79 19.98 5.37
N TRP A 56 -13.51 18.93 4.60
CA TRP A 56 -14.49 18.29 3.74
C TRP A 56 -15.37 17.26 4.47
N LYS A 57 -16.63 17.19 4.02
CA LYS A 57 -17.58 16.13 4.37
C LYS A 57 -17.40 14.93 3.44
N TRP A 58 -17.90 13.78 3.87
CA TRP A 58 -17.92 12.55 3.06
C TRP A 58 -18.57 12.73 1.68
N THR A 59 -19.65 13.51 1.60
CA THR A 59 -20.33 13.81 0.34
C THR A 59 -19.43 14.56 -0.64
N GLN A 60 -18.65 15.52 -0.17
CA GLN A 60 -17.72 16.30 -0.99
C GLN A 60 -16.58 15.43 -1.51
N ILE A 61 -16.12 14.46 -0.71
CA ILE A 61 -15.09 13.50 -1.15
C ILE A 61 -15.61 12.65 -2.30
N TRP A 62 -16.81 12.10 -2.21
CA TRP A 62 -17.37 11.28 -3.29
C TRP A 62 -17.65 12.08 -4.57
N GLN A 63 -18.11 13.33 -4.42
CA GLN A 63 -18.28 14.26 -5.53
C GLN A 63 -16.97 14.61 -6.21
N TYR A 64 -15.87 14.67 -5.46
CA TYR A 64 -14.53 14.87 -6.02
C TYR A 64 -13.98 13.59 -6.64
N TRP A 65 -14.14 12.44 -5.98
CA TRP A 65 -13.50 11.17 -6.36
C TRP A 65 -13.97 10.63 -7.72
N LEU A 66 -15.29 10.65 -7.98
CA LEU A 66 -15.90 10.13 -9.21
C LEU A 66 -15.33 10.77 -10.49
N PRO A 67 -15.39 12.11 -10.67
CA PRO A 67 -14.84 12.74 -11.87
C PRO A 67 -13.31 12.70 -11.91
N PHE A 68 -12.65 12.70 -10.75
CA PHE A 68 -11.19 12.74 -10.68
C PHE A 68 -10.55 11.38 -11.01
N PHE A 69 -11.27 10.28 -10.77
CA PHE A 69 -10.84 8.94 -11.17
C PHE A 69 -10.68 8.83 -12.69
N GLU A 70 -11.60 9.39 -13.47
CA GLU A 70 -11.55 9.35 -14.94
C GLU A 70 -10.38 10.18 -15.49
N VAL A 71 -10.13 11.35 -14.92
CA VAL A 71 -9.05 12.26 -15.38
C VAL A 71 -7.66 11.71 -15.01
N ILE A 72 -7.47 11.26 -13.76
CA ILE A 72 -6.16 10.75 -13.30
C ILE A 72 -5.83 9.37 -13.84
N ALA A 73 -6.83 8.52 -14.11
CA ALA A 73 -6.61 7.26 -14.81
C ALA A 73 -5.90 7.48 -16.15
N VAL A 74 -6.25 8.57 -16.83
CA VAL A 74 -5.74 8.92 -18.15
C VAL A 74 -4.39 9.65 -18.07
N GLU A 75 -4.19 10.53 -17.10
CA GLU A 75 -2.98 11.38 -17.04
C GLU A 75 -1.82 10.82 -16.20
N GLU A 76 -2.09 10.24 -15.02
CA GLU A 76 -1.02 9.80 -14.09
C GLU A 76 -0.83 8.28 -14.06
N GLY A 77 -1.74 7.51 -14.66
CA GLY A 77 -1.70 6.04 -14.67
C GLY A 77 -1.87 5.39 -13.28
N ARG A 78 -2.29 6.17 -12.26
CA ARG A 78 -2.44 5.71 -10.86
C ARG A 78 -3.80 6.16 -10.29
N PRO A 79 -4.93 5.73 -10.89
CA PRO A 79 -6.24 6.25 -10.55
C PRO A 79 -6.65 6.03 -9.09
N LEU A 80 -6.19 4.91 -8.50
CA LEU A 80 -6.47 4.59 -7.10
C LEU A 80 -5.59 5.36 -6.12
N HIS A 81 -4.41 5.82 -6.52
CA HIS A 81 -3.45 6.42 -5.59
C HIS A 81 -4.00 7.72 -5.00
N THR A 82 -4.28 8.69 -5.86
CA THR A 82 -4.72 10.01 -5.44
C THR A 82 -6.08 9.91 -4.77
N GLY A 83 -7.01 9.15 -5.34
CA GLY A 83 -8.33 8.95 -4.76
C GLY A 83 -8.31 8.34 -3.35
N LEU A 84 -7.54 7.28 -3.13
CA LEU A 84 -7.48 6.62 -1.81
C LEU A 84 -6.88 7.53 -0.74
N ILE A 85 -5.97 8.44 -1.09
CA ILE A 85 -5.44 9.44 -0.16
C ILE A 85 -6.57 10.29 0.44
N TYR A 86 -7.50 10.78 -0.37
CA TYR A 86 -8.64 11.59 0.12
C TYR A 86 -9.53 10.79 1.09
N VAL A 87 -9.81 9.53 0.76
CA VAL A 87 -10.65 8.64 1.59
C VAL A 87 -9.96 8.32 2.92
N PHE A 88 -8.69 7.90 2.89
CA PHE A 88 -7.95 7.54 4.10
C PHE A 88 -7.64 8.75 4.98
N ALA A 89 -7.33 9.90 4.37
CA ALA A 89 -7.16 11.15 5.12
C ALA A 89 -8.45 11.50 5.88
N ARG A 90 -9.62 11.43 5.23
CA ARG A 90 -10.91 11.69 5.91
C ARG A 90 -11.21 10.71 7.04
N LEU A 91 -10.91 9.42 6.86
CA LEU A 91 -11.00 8.45 7.95
C LEU A 91 -10.12 8.90 9.13
N GLY A 92 -8.88 9.31 8.85
CA GLY A 92 -7.97 9.83 9.88
C GLY A 92 -8.54 11.05 10.61
N VAL A 93 -9.15 11.99 9.88
CA VAL A 93 -9.84 13.14 10.51
C VAL A 93 -10.88 12.67 11.53
N GLN A 94 -11.68 11.66 11.19
CA GLN A 94 -12.73 11.17 12.07
C GLN A 94 -12.21 10.44 13.31
N PHE A 95 -11.09 9.72 13.19
CA PHE A 95 -10.54 8.92 14.29
C PHE A 95 -9.61 9.68 15.24
N GLY A 96 -9.12 10.86 14.85
CA GLY A 96 -8.24 11.64 15.73
C GLY A 96 -7.40 12.70 15.03
N GLY A 97 -7.77 13.13 13.82
CA GLY A 97 -7.02 14.13 13.07
C GLY A 97 -5.73 13.57 12.46
N LEU A 98 -4.69 14.40 12.42
CA LEU A 98 -3.44 14.11 11.73
C LEU A 98 -2.70 12.87 12.28
N PRO A 99 -2.58 12.64 13.60
CA PRO A 99 -1.94 11.42 14.11
C PRO A 99 -2.64 10.14 13.66
N ALA A 100 -3.97 10.15 13.60
CA ALA A 100 -4.75 9.01 13.12
C ALA A 100 -4.55 8.77 11.61
N MET A 101 -4.33 9.82 10.80
CA MET A 101 -3.97 9.66 9.39
C MET A 101 -2.64 8.91 9.23
N TYR A 102 -1.63 9.19 10.06
CA TYR A 102 -0.36 8.46 10.03
C TYR A 102 -0.51 6.99 10.40
N ILE A 103 -1.33 6.69 11.41
CA ILE A 103 -1.63 5.30 11.79
C ILE A 103 -2.31 4.57 10.61
N ILE A 104 -3.26 5.21 9.94
CA ILE A 104 -3.91 4.63 8.76
C ILE A 104 -2.90 4.41 7.64
N ALA A 105 -2.02 5.38 7.36
CA ALA A 105 -0.96 5.26 6.37
C ALA A 105 0.00 4.09 6.70
N TYR A 106 0.30 3.85 7.98
CA TYR A 106 1.05 2.69 8.42
C TYR A 106 0.35 1.38 8.03
N PHE A 107 -0.94 1.25 8.33
CA PHE A 107 -1.71 0.04 7.96
C PHE A 107 -1.81 -0.15 6.44
N VAL A 108 -1.99 0.92 5.67
CA VAL A 108 -1.98 0.85 4.20
C VAL A 108 -0.64 0.32 3.70
N ASN A 109 0.49 0.78 4.26
CA ASN A 109 1.81 0.27 3.91
C ASN A 109 1.99 -1.21 4.31
N LEU A 110 1.49 -1.63 5.48
CA LEU A 110 1.50 -3.04 5.86
C LEU A 110 0.74 -3.92 4.86
N VAL A 111 -0.45 -3.49 4.45
CA VAL A 111 -1.26 -4.20 3.45
C VAL A 111 -0.52 -4.24 2.11
N HIS A 112 0.08 -3.13 1.68
CA HIS A 112 0.89 -3.11 0.46
C HIS A 112 2.01 -4.15 0.51
N VAL A 113 2.81 -4.16 1.57
CA VAL A 113 3.94 -5.08 1.72
C VAL A 113 3.46 -6.54 1.78
N LEU A 114 2.33 -6.80 2.45
CA LEU A 114 1.73 -8.13 2.48
C LEU A 114 1.28 -8.60 1.09
N LEU A 115 0.61 -7.73 0.33
CA LEU A 115 0.18 -8.03 -1.03
C LEU A 115 1.38 -8.26 -1.95
N PHE A 116 2.40 -7.41 -1.85
CA PHE A 116 3.65 -7.55 -2.61
C PHE A 116 4.36 -8.87 -2.27
N HIS A 117 4.47 -9.21 -0.99
CA HIS A 117 5.07 -10.47 -0.56
C HIS A 117 4.32 -11.68 -1.13
N ARG A 118 2.98 -11.68 -1.08
CA ARG A 118 2.15 -12.74 -1.68
C ARG A 118 2.29 -12.80 -3.21
N LEU A 119 2.37 -11.65 -3.87
CA LEU A 119 2.56 -11.57 -5.31
C LEU A 119 3.90 -12.18 -5.72
N MET A 120 4.98 -11.84 -5.00
CA MET A 120 6.31 -12.39 -5.23
C MET A 120 6.33 -13.90 -5.03
N GLN A 121 5.73 -14.40 -3.94
CA GLN A 121 5.60 -15.84 -3.71
C GLN A 121 4.91 -16.55 -4.88
N ARG A 122 3.81 -15.97 -5.38
CA ARG A 122 3.07 -16.53 -6.52
C ARG A 122 3.88 -16.45 -7.83
N SER A 123 4.60 -15.36 -8.07
CA SER A 123 5.40 -15.17 -9.28
C SER A 123 6.59 -16.13 -9.32
N THR A 124 7.31 -16.31 -8.21
CA THR A 124 8.44 -17.25 -8.12
C THR A 124 8.00 -18.71 -8.27
N GLN A 125 6.77 -19.06 -7.87
CA GLN A 125 6.20 -20.40 -8.10
C GLN A 125 5.84 -20.64 -9.59
N ASN A 126 5.50 -19.59 -10.33
CA ASN A 126 5.23 -19.65 -11.75
C ASN A 126 6.54 -19.43 -12.53
N ALA A 127 7.27 -20.52 -12.79
CA ALA A 127 8.54 -20.54 -13.53
C ALA A 127 8.49 -20.01 -14.99
N PHE A 128 7.36 -19.44 -15.43
CA PHE A 128 7.19 -18.87 -16.77
C PHE A 128 7.97 -17.55 -16.97
N PHE A 129 8.32 -16.83 -15.91
CA PHE A 129 9.11 -15.58 -15.98
C PHE A 129 10.62 -15.80 -15.73
N CYS A 130 11.07 -17.05 -15.58
CA CYS A 130 12.49 -17.39 -15.39
C CYS A 130 13.17 -17.93 -16.66
N THR A 131 12.51 -17.88 -17.81
CA THR A 131 13.15 -18.16 -19.10
C THR A 131 13.52 -16.85 -19.78
N HIS A 132 14.79 -16.49 -19.62
CA HIS A 132 15.64 -15.57 -20.41
C HIS A 132 15.13 -14.15 -20.70
#